data_AF-A0A967XV01-F1
#
_entry.id   AF-A0A967XV01-F1
#
_cell.length_a   1.000
_cell.length_b   1.000
_cell.length_c   1.000
_cell.angle_alpha   90.00
_cell.angle_beta   90.00
_cell.angle_gamma   90.00
#
_symmetry.space_group_name_H-M   'P 1'
#
loop_
_entity.id
_entity.type
_entity.pdbx_description
1 polymer ?
#
loop_
_entity_poly.entity_id
_entity_poly.type
_entity_poly.pdbx_seq_one_letter_code
_entity_poly.pdbx_strand_id
1 'polypeptide(L)'
;LLQWEHLDLAANRFKRRLRPLLKAIDFQATAANKSLMTAVQFLKTALQKERPLAQYKPDKLPRRFIPEKSRPYLYAANTNGKKELLVDRYEFLIYRLLRNNLESGDVFCRNSVRFRSFEDDLLSDDQWREKDALILKAGLPILTQTAEAHLAEIKDLVETRLKQVNERIASGGNEHFEVKKGGRWHLPYSRVSEEINDPFFESLSQVDIQAVFQFVNRRCHFLDEFTHILHRYGGRNKDATRTNAP
;
A
#
# COMPACT_ATOMS: atom_id res chain seq x y z
N LEU A 1 15.49 -23.76 9.01
CA LEU A 1 16.54 -23.99 10.02
C LEU A 1 17.47 -22.79 10.13
N LEU A 2 18.10 -22.35 9.04
CA LEU A 2 19.00 -21.18 8.97
C LEU A 2 18.50 -19.89 9.67
N GLN A 3 17.21 -19.55 9.52
CA GLN A 3 16.65 -18.35 10.15
C GLN A 3 16.70 -18.41 11.69
N TRP A 4 16.49 -19.59 12.28
CA TRP A 4 16.44 -19.73 13.74
C TRP A 4 17.83 -19.80 14.38
N GLU A 5 18.81 -20.36 13.69
CA GLU A 5 20.22 -20.35 14.12
C GLU A 5 20.80 -18.93 14.11
N HIS A 6 20.46 -18.13 13.09
CA HIS A 6 20.83 -16.71 13.07
C HIS A 6 20.18 -15.91 14.21
N LEU A 7 18.94 -16.27 14.58
CA LEU A 7 18.24 -15.63 15.70
C LEU A 7 18.90 -15.94 17.05
N ASP A 8 19.44 -17.15 17.23
CA ASP A 8 20.17 -17.51 18.44
C ASP A 8 21.45 -16.67 18.59
N LEU A 9 22.17 -16.40 17.48
CA LEU A 9 23.32 -15.48 17.48
C LEU A 9 22.92 -14.03 17.78
N ALA A 10 21.75 -13.60 17.30
CA ALA A 10 21.23 -12.26 17.52
C ALA A 10 20.50 -12.09 18.87
N ALA A 11 20.40 -13.15 19.69
CA ALA A 11 19.60 -13.20 20.91
C ALA A 11 19.89 -12.06 21.89
N ASN A 12 21.16 -11.83 22.17
CA ASN A 12 21.57 -10.77 23.09
C ASN A 12 21.23 -9.37 22.56
N ARG A 13 21.30 -9.16 21.24
CA ARG A 13 21.04 -7.85 20.62
C ARG A 13 19.56 -7.50 20.70
N PHE A 14 18.66 -8.43 20.38
CA PHE A 14 17.22 -8.14 20.46
C PHE A 14 16.75 -8.06 21.91
N LYS A 15 17.26 -8.89 22.83
CA LYS A 15 16.90 -8.80 24.26
C LYS A 15 17.23 -7.44 24.84
N ARG A 16 18.42 -6.91 24.58
CA ARG A 16 18.84 -5.59 25.09
C ARG A 16 18.00 -4.43 24.55
N ARG A 17 17.54 -4.51 23.29
CA ARG A 17 16.78 -3.43 22.64
C ARG A 17 15.27 -3.53 22.84
N LEU A 18 14.71 -4.74 22.78
CA LEU A 18 13.27 -4.95 22.78
C LEU A 18 12.69 -5.04 24.20
N ARG A 19 13.44 -5.54 25.20
CA ARG A 19 12.95 -5.64 26.58
C ARG A 19 12.60 -4.27 27.20
N PRO A 20 13.42 -3.21 27.05
CA PRO A 20 13.05 -1.87 27.53
C PRO A 20 11.79 -1.33 26.83
N LEU A 21 11.68 -1.52 25.51
CA LEU A 21 10.51 -1.10 24.74
C LEU A 21 9.24 -1.82 25.21
N LEU A 22 9.32 -3.13 25.44
CA LEU A 22 8.19 -3.90 25.96
C LEU A 22 7.77 -3.44 27.36
N LYS A 23 8.71 -3.01 28.21
CA LYS A 23 8.40 -2.47 29.54
C LYS A 23 7.69 -1.11 29.45
N ALA A 24 8.13 -0.25 28.55
CA ALA A 24 7.64 1.13 28.43
C ALA A 24 6.31 1.26 27.67
N ILE A 25 6.02 0.35 26.74
CA ILE A 25 4.85 0.47 25.86
C ILE A 25 3.68 -0.38 26.38
N ASP A 26 2.52 0.25 26.55
CA ASP A 26 1.28 -0.44 26.89
C ASP A 26 0.52 -0.88 25.64
N PHE A 27 0.63 -2.17 25.37
CA PHE A 27 -0.08 -2.85 24.30
C PHE A 27 -1.47 -3.27 24.78
N GLN A 28 -2.47 -3.05 23.92
CA GLN A 28 -3.82 -3.57 24.03
C GLN A 28 -4.13 -4.33 22.74
N ALA A 29 -5.07 -5.28 22.78
CA ALA A 29 -5.41 -6.08 21.62
C ALA A 29 -6.88 -6.45 21.62
N THR A 30 -7.39 -6.75 20.43
CA THR A 30 -8.74 -7.27 20.22
C THR A 30 -8.92 -8.64 20.89
N ALA A 31 -10.17 -9.01 21.19
CA ALA A 31 -10.50 -10.26 21.89
C ALA A 31 -9.87 -11.53 21.28
N ALA A 32 -9.66 -11.55 19.96
CA ALA A 32 -9.01 -12.65 19.24
C ALA A 32 -7.56 -12.91 19.70
N ASN A 33 -6.83 -11.87 20.13
CA ASN A 33 -5.42 -11.93 20.52
C ASN A 33 -5.19 -11.95 22.03
N LYS A 34 -6.22 -12.26 22.83
CA LYS A 34 -6.12 -12.36 24.30
C LYS A 34 -5.03 -13.33 24.76
N SER A 35 -4.82 -14.43 24.04
CA SER A 35 -3.80 -15.44 24.34
C SER A 35 -2.37 -14.91 24.16
N LEU A 36 -2.13 -14.07 23.14
CA LEU A 36 -0.87 -13.37 22.92
C LEU A 36 -0.65 -12.31 23.99
N MET A 37 -1.70 -11.56 24.36
CA MET A 37 -1.62 -10.53 25.39
C MET A 37 -1.29 -11.09 26.77
N THR A 38 -1.83 -12.26 27.12
CA THR A 38 -1.44 -12.97 28.36
C THR A 38 0.05 -13.34 28.34
N ALA A 39 0.59 -13.76 27.19
CA ALA A 39 2.02 -14.04 27.05
C ALA A 39 2.89 -12.79 27.16
N VAL A 40 2.45 -11.67 26.57
CA VAL A 40 3.12 -10.37 26.69
C VAL A 40 3.11 -9.87 28.13
N GLN A 41 1.99 -9.98 28.85
CA GLN A 41 1.92 -9.63 30.28
C GLN A 41 2.80 -10.53 31.14
N PHE A 42 2.82 -11.84 30.86
CA PHE A 42 3.73 -12.77 31.51
C PHE A 42 5.20 -12.37 31.26
N LEU A 43 5.55 -12.01 30.02
CA LEU A 43 6.88 -11.55 29.67
C LEU A 43 7.22 -10.22 30.39
N LYS A 44 6.32 -9.23 30.39
CA LYS A 44 6.50 -7.97 31.13
C LYS A 44 6.76 -8.21 32.62
N THR A 45 5.95 -9.06 33.27
CA THR A 45 6.12 -9.37 34.70
C THR A 45 7.40 -10.14 35.00
N ALA A 46 7.81 -11.08 34.14
CA ALA A 46 9.10 -11.76 34.25
C ALA A 46 10.28 -10.78 34.09
N LEU A 47 10.18 -9.84 33.15
CA LEU A 47 11.18 -8.80 32.93
C LEU A 47 11.24 -7.76 34.06
N GLN A 48 10.13 -7.45 34.72
CA GLN A 48 10.09 -6.61 35.92
C GLN A 48 10.74 -7.30 37.14
N LYS A 49 10.61 -8.62 37.25
CA LYS A 49 11.18 -9.43 38.33
C LYS A 49 12.65 -9.80 38.09
N GLU A 50 13.24 -9.38 36.96
CA GLU A 50 14.62 -9.68 36.52
C GLU A 50 14.97 -11.19 36.50
N ARG A 51 13.96 -12.05 36.46
CA ARG A 51 14.16 -13.50 36.42
C ARG A 51 14.35 -13.95 34.98
N PRO A 52 15.43 -14.69 34.66
CA PRO A 52 15.61 -15.24 33.33
C PRO A 52 14.47 -16.22 33.03
N LEU A 53 13.88 -16.09 31.84
CA LEU A 53 12.78 -16.94 31.38
C LEU A 53 13.13 -18.44 31.39
N ALA A 54 14.42 -18.78 31.40
CA ALA A 54 14.94 -20.14 31.55
C ALA A 54 14.71 -20.78 32.93
N GLN A 55 14.47 -19.98 33.97
CA GLN A 55 14.14 -20.48 35.32
C GLN A 55 12.66 -20.75 35.53
N TYR A 56 11.80 -20.37 34.58
CA TYR A 56 10.37 -20.63 34.68
C TYR A 56 10.05 -22.04 34.16
N LYS A 57 9.31 -22.80 34.97
CA LYS A 57 8.85 -24.14 34.57
C LYS A 57 8.07 -24.06 33.26
N PRO A 58 8.27 -25.02 32.33
CA PRO A 58 7.66 -25.00 31.01
C PRO A 58 6.12 -25.03 31.04
N ASP A 59 5.51 -25.44 32.15
CA ASP A 59 4.04 -25.46 32.35
C ASP A 59 3.43 -24.08 32.64
N LYS A 60 4.23 -23.09 33.07
CA LYS A 60 3.74 -21.72 33.31
C LYS A 60 3.83 -20.84 32.07
N LEU A 61 4.44 -21.32 30.99
CA LEU A 61 4.58 -20.57 29.75
C LEU A 61 3.29 -20.70 28.93
N PRO A 62 2.63 -19.58 28.57
CA PRO A 62 1.49 -19.63 27.66
C PRO A 62 1.93 -20.24 26.32
N ARG A 63 1.28 -21.32 25.88
CA ARG A 63 1.55 -22.00 24.60
C ARG A 63 0.41 -21.87 23.59
N ARG A 64 -0.72 -21.31 24.02
CA ARG A 64 -1.95 -21.20 23.21
C ARG A 64 -1.80 -20.22 22.03
N PHE A 65 -0.87 -19.28 22.11
CA PHE A 65 -0.61 -18.32 21.02
C PHE A 65 0.39 -18.84 19.97
N ILE A 66 1.04 -19.99 20.20
CA ILE A 66 2.10 -20.51 19.32
C ILE A 66 1.47 -21.14 18.07
N PRO A 67 1.79 -20.66 16.85
CA PRO A 67 1.33 -21.29 15.62
C PRO A 67 1.90 -22.72 15.44
N GLU A 68 1.09 -23.67 14.96
CA GLU A 68 1.50 -25.06 14.66
C GLU A 68 2.80 -25.13 13.85
N LYS A 69 2.92 -24.28 12.83
CA LYS A 69 4.09 -24.19 11.93
C LYS A 69 5.40 -23.82 12.64
N SER A 70 5.31 -23.13 13.78
CA SER A 70 6.47 -22.67 14.55
C SER A 70 6.87 -23.61 15.69
N ARG A 71 5.95 -24.47 16.15
CA ARG A 71 6.21 -25.46 17.21
C ARG A 71 7.48 -26.30 16.98
N PRO A 72 7.75 -26.90 15.80
CA PRO A 72 8.92 -27.75 15.63
C PRO A 72 10.26 -27.01 15.76
N TYR A 73 10.28 -25.69 15.59
CA TYR A 73 11.50 -24.88 15.69
C TYR A 73 11.77 -24.33 17.09
N LEU A 74 10.77 -24.39 17.97
CA LEU A 74 10.85 -23.92 19.36
C LEU A 74 11.30 -25.02 20.32
N TYR A 75 11.17 -26.28 19.94
CA TYR A 75 11.57 -27.42 20.77
C TYR A 75 12.87 -28.03 20.22
N ALA A 76 13.91 -28.06 21.05
CA ALA A 76 15.10 -28.87 20.80
C ALA A 76 14.96 -30.21 21.53
N ALA A 77 15.48 -31.29 20.94
CA ALA A 77 15.61 -32.56 21.65
C ALA A 77 16.81 -32.47 22.59
N ASN A 78 16.60 -32.58 23.90
CA ASN A 78 17.69 -32.72 24.86
C ASN A 78 18.26 -34.16 24.81
N THR A 79 19.46 -34.37 25.35
CA THR A 79 20.19 -35.66 25.43
C THR A 79 19.38 -36.79 26.08
N ASN A 80 18.32 -36.48 26.83
CA ASN A 80 17.39 -37.44 27.43
C ASN A 80 16.08 -37.66 26.63
N GLY A 81 16.01 -37.23 25.37
CA GLY A 81 14.81 -37.37 24.51
C GLY A 81 13.62 -36.48 24.89
N LYS A 82 13.77 -35.60 25.91
CA LYS A 82 12.75 -34.62 26.30
C LYS A 82 12.86 -33.36 25.44
N LYS A 83 11.71 -32.89 24.95
CA LYS A 83 11.58 -31.65 24.17
C LYS A 83 11.75 -30.45 25.09
N GLU A 84 12.88 -29.77 25.01
CA GLU A 84 13.14 -28.53 25.74
C GLU A 84 12.78 -27.32 24.89
N LEU A 85 12.05 -26.38 25.50
CA LEU A 85 11.67 -25.14 24.84
C LEU A 85 12.87 -24.19 24.82
N LEU A 86 13.29 -23.79 23.62
CA LEU A 86 14.29 -22.76 23.43
C LEU A 86 13.69 -21.39 23.78
N VAL A 87 14.03 -20.92 24.98
CA VAL A 87 13.50 -19.71 25.60
C VAL A 87 13.74 -18.47 24.75
N ASP A 88 14.89 -18.40 24.09
CA ASP A 88 15.28 -17.26 23.26
C ASP A 88 14.42 -17.17 22.00
N ARG A 89 14.12 -18.32 21.39
CA ARG A 89 13.24 -18.42 20.24
C ARG A 89 11.78 -18.18 20.61
N TYR A 90 11.37 -18.59 21.82
CA TYR A 90 10.06 -18.28 22.37
C TYR A 90 9.87 -16.78 22.61
N GLU A 91 10.84 -16.12 23.24
CA GLU A 91 10.81 -14.67 23.45
C GLU A 91 10.79 -13.93 22.10
N PHE A 92 11.60 -14.36 21.14
CA PHE A 92 11.60 -13.79 19.80
C PHE A 92 10.26 -13.97 19.07
N LEU A 93 9.63 -15.13 19.21
CA LEU A 93 8.32 -15.39 18.60
C LEU A 93 7.26 -14.42 19.14
N ILE A 94 7.29 -14.09 20.44
CA ILE A 94 6.39 -13.09 21.02
C ILE A 94 6.60 -11.73 20.34
N TYR A 95 7.86 -11.28 20.20
CA TYR A 95 8.14 -10.01 19.52
C TYR A 95 7.72 -10.02 18.04
N ARG A 96 7.93 -11.14 17.34
CA ARG A 96 7.53 -11.29 15.94
C ARG A 96 6.01 -11.25 15.78
N LEU A 97 5.28 -11.97 16.62
CA LEU A 97 3.83 -11.95 16.60
C LEU A 97 3.29 -10.57 16.98
N LEU A 98 3.89 -9.91 17.97
CA LEU A 98 3.51 -8.56 18.36
C LEU A 98 3.72 -7.57 17.20
N ARG A 99 4.84 -7.65 16.47
CA ARG A 99 5.08 -6.86 15.25
C ARG A 99 4.01 -7.12 14.19
N ASN A 100 3.72 -8.39 13.88
CA ASN A 100 2.75 -8.73 12.86
C ASN A 100 1.34 -8.26 13.22
N ASN A 101 0.94 -8.38 14.49
CA ASN A 101 -0.37 -7.94 14.95
C ASN A 101 -0.47 -6.41 15.09
N LEU A 102 0.65 -5.71 15.31
CA LEU A 102 0.71 -4.23 15.20
C LEU A 102 0.54 -3.79 13.74
N GLU A 103 1.11 -4.52 12.78
CA GLU A 103 0.98 -4.21 11.35
C GLU A 103 -0.41 -4.53 10.81
N SER A 104 -1.08 -5.58 11.30
CA SER A 104 -2.46 -5.90 10.93
C SER A 104 -3.49 -5.02 11.65
N GLY A 105 -3.11 -4.31 12.71
CA GLY A 105 -4.01 -3.48 13.52
C GLY A 105 -4.76 -4.24 14.62
N ASP A 106 -4.49 -5.54 14.82
CA ASP A 106 -5.12 -6.35 15.87
C ASP A 106 -4.55 -6.08 17.27
N VAL A 107 -3.37 -5.47 17.34
CA VAL A 107 -2.73 -4.94 18.55
C VAL A 107 -2.54 -3.44 18.36
N PHE A 108 -2.89 -2.67 19.38
CA PHE A 108 -2.86 -1.22 19.36
C PHE A 108 -2.22 -0.64 20.63
N CYS A 109 -1.73 0.59 20.50
CA CYS A 109 -1.05 1.36 21.54
C CYS A 109 -1.74 2.73 21.62
N ARG A 110 -2.50 2.98 22.69
CA ARG A 110 -3.26 4.24 22.86
C ARG A 110 -2.40 5.51 22.73
N ASN A 111 -1.16 5.45 23.20
CA ASN A 111 -0.23 6.59 23.21
C ASN A 111 0.57 6.74 21.90
N SER A 112 0.24 5.97 20.85
CA SER A 112 0.93 6.02 19.56
C SER A 112 0.05 6.69 18.51
N VAL A 113 0.58 7.67 17.78
CA VAL A 113 -0.13 8.32 16.66
C VAL A 113 -0.40 7.34 15.52
N ARG A 114 0.50 6.38 15.29
CA ARG A 114 0.43 5.46 14.14
C ARG A 114 -0.26 4.13 14.45
N PHE A 115 -0.26 3.73 15.71
CA PHE A 115 -0.77 2.42 16.14
C PHE A 115 -1.92 2.58 17.14
N ARG A 116 -2.65 3.70 17.09
CA ARG A 116 -3.85 3.93 17.89
C ARG A 116 -4.95 2.96 17.45
N SER A 117 -5.84 2.61 18.38
CA SER A 117 -7.04 1.84 17.99
C SER A 117 -7.89 2.72 17.07
N PHE A 118 -8.39 2.14 15.98
CA PHE A 118 -9.37 2.83 15.13
C PHE A 118 -10.61 3.23 15.94
N GLU A 119 -11.02 2.40 16.91
CA GLU A 119 -12.15 2.70 17.80
C GLU A 119 -11.94 3.96 18.64
N ASP A 120 -10.68 4.31 18.97
CA ASP A 120 -10.38 5.53 19.73
C ASP A 120 -10.47 6.80 18.85
N ASP A 121 -10.44 6.66 17.53
CA ASP A 121 -10.66 7.75 16.57
C ASP A 121 -12.15 7.89 16.20
N LEU A 122 -12.98 6.90 16.53
CA LEU A 122 -14.42 6.97 16.37
C LEU A 122 -15.09 7.74 17.52
N LEU A 123 -16.29 8.25 17.26
CA LEU A 123 -17.16 8.77 18.30
C LEU A 123 -17.55 7.62 19.23
N SER A 124 -17.53 7.88 20.54
CA SER A 124 -18.00 6.87 21.50
C SER A 124 -19.50 6.61 21.33
N ASP A 125 -19.96 5.42 21.74
CA ASP A 125 -21.38 5.07 21.70
C ASP A 125 -22.26 6.12 22.42
N ASP A 126 -21.75 6.70 23.51
CA ASP A 126 -22.45 7.74 24.26
C ASP A 126 -22.57 9.04 23.46
N GLN A 127 -21.51 9.44 22.75
CA GLN A 127 -21.55 10.60 21.85
C GLN A 127 -22.44 10.33 20.63
N TRP A 128 -22.43 9.11 20.11
CA TRP A 128 -23.25 8.71 18.98
C TRP A 128 -24.75 8.72 19.28
N ARG A 129 -25.16 8.58 20.55
CA ARG A 129 -26.57 8.77 20.95
C ARG A 129 -27.09 10.17 20.63
N GLU A 130 -26.21 11.17 20.63
CA GLU A 130 -26.52 12.56 20.25
C GLU A 130 -26.21 12.85 18.77
N LYS A 131 -26.34 11.85 17.88
CA LYS A 131 -25.97 11.99 16.45
C LYS A 131 -26.58 13.23 15.79
N ASP A 132 -27.84 13.55 16.10
CA ASP A 132 -28.55 14.63 15.41
C ASP A 132 -27.95 16.00 15.76
N ALA A 133 -27.54 16.18 17.02
CA ALA A 133 -26.82 17.37 17.47
C ALA A 133 -25.41 17.45 16.88
N LEU A 134 -24.74 16.30 16.70
CA LEU A 134 -23.42 16.23 16.07
C LEU A 134 -23.48 16.53 14.58
N ILE A 135 -24.48 16.02 13.86
CA ILE A 135 -24.70 16.28 12.44
C ILE A 135 -24.99 17.77 12.21
N LEU A 136 -25.81 18.38 13.08
CA LEU A 136 -26.06 19.82 13.06
C LEU A 136 -24.78 20.64 13.30
N LYS A 137 -23.97 20.27 14.30
CA LYS A 137 -22.69 20.93 14.59
C LYS A 137 -21.66 20.77 13.46
N ALA A 138 -21.65 19.63 12.78
CA ALA A 138 -20.74 19.36 11.67
C ALA A 138 -21.14 20.12 10.39
N GLY A 139 -22.34 20.72 10.34
CA GLY A 139 -22.82 21.43 9.16
C GLY A 139 -23.01 20.51 7.94
N LEU A 140 -23.33 19.23 8.17
CA LEU A 140 -23.50 18.22 7.13
C LEU A 140 -24.99 17.90 6.93
N PRO A 141 -25.78 18.79 6.31
CA PRO A 141 -27.22 18.60 6.13
C PRO A 141 -27.54 17.36 5.29
N ILE A 142 -26.61 16.90 4.45
CA ILE A 142 -26.75 15.69 3.63
C ILE A 142 -26.94 14.43 4.51
N LEU A 143 -26.36 14.42 5.72
CA LEU A 143 -26.47 13.30 6.65
C LEU A 143 -27.80 13.27 7.43
N THR A 144 -28.63 14.32 7.32
CA THR A 144 -29.98 14.35 7.90
C THR A 144 -31.01 13.67 7.01
N GLN A 145 -30.72 13.54 5.72
CA GLN A 145 -31.58 12.83 4.78
C GLN A 145 -31.30 11.32 4.85
N THR A 146 -32.31 10.51 4.56
CA THR A 146 -32.10 9.07 4.45
C THR A 146 -31.24 8.77 3.22
N ALA A 147 -30.47 7.67 3.29
CA ALA A 147 -29.63 7.25 2.18
C ALA A 147 -30.46 6.99 0.92
N GLU A 148 -31.66 6.45 1.06
CA GLU A 148 -32.56 6.16 -0.06
C GLU A 148 -33.08 7.44 -0.73
N ALA A 149 -33.43 8.47 0.05
CA ALA A 149 -33.91 9.74 -0.49
C ALA A 149 -32.83 10.46 -1.29
N HIS A 150 -31.61 10.52 -0.74
CA HIS A 150 -30.47 11.13 -1.42
C HIS A 150 -30.08 10.35 -2.69
N LEU A 151 -30.12 9.01 -2.66
CA LEU A 151 -29.88 8.19 -3.85
C LEU A 151 -30.96 8.40 -4.92
N ALA A 152 -32.22 8.55 -4.52
CA ALA A 152 -33.32 8.86 -5.44
C ALA A 152 -33.13 10.24 -6.10
N GLU A 153 -32.74 11.26 -5.34
CA GLU A 153 -32.46 12.60 -5.87
C GLU A 153 -31.30 12.58 -6.89
N ILE A 154 -30.19 11.92 -6.56
CA ILE A 154 -29.06 11.77 -7.49
C ILE A 154 -29.51 11.03 -8.76
N LYS A 155 -30.29 9.96 -8.60
CA LYS A 155 -30.80 9.18 -9.73
C LYS A 155 -31.68 10.05 -10.63
N ASP A 156 -32.62 10.79 -10.08
CA ASP A 156 -33.53 11.65 -10.83
C ASP A 156 -32.76 12.78 -11.53
N LEU A 157 -31.75 13.35 -10.87
CA LEU A 157 -30.87 14.36 -11.46
C LEU A 157 -30.10 13.80 -12.67
N VAL A 158 -29.54 12.60 -12.53
CA VAL A 158 -28.82 11.91 -13.63
C VAL A 158 -29.77 11.58 -14.78
N GLU A 159 -30.93 10.99 -14.50
CA GLU A 159 -31.92 10.65 -15.53
C GLU A 159 -32.43 11.89 -16.26
N THR A 160 -32.70 12.98 -15.53
CA THR A 160 -33.13 14.25 -16.11
C THR A 160 -32.06 14.84 -17.02
N ARG A 161 -30.79 14.86 -16.57
CA ARG A 161 -29.67 15.34 -17.38
C ARG A 161 -29.47 14.48 -18.62
N LEU A 162 -29.58 13.16 -18.49
CA LEU A 162 -29.43 12.23 -19.60
C LEU A 162 -30.52 12.42 -20.65
N LYS A 163 -31.78 12.62 -20.23
CA LYS A 163 -32.89 12.98 -21.14
C LYS A 163 -32.63 14.30 -21.86
N GLN A 164 -32.27 15.35 -21.12
CA GLN A 164 -31.95 16.67 -21.68
C GLN A 164 -30.80 16.60 -22.70
N VAL A 165 -29.74 15.85 -22.40
CA VAL A 165 -28.60 15.68 -23.31
C VAL A 165 -29.03 14.92 -24.57
N ASN A 166 -29.79 13.84 -24.43
CA ASN A 166 -30.27 13.07 -25.58
C ASN A 166 -31.22 13.89 -26.47
N GLU A 167 -32.11 14.69 -25.88
CA GLU A 167 -32.99 15.62 -26.62
C GLU A 167 -32.18 16.69 -27.36
N ARG A 168 -31.15 17.25 -26.74
CA ARG A 168 -30.24 18.22 -27.37
C ARG A 168 -29.42 17.63 -28.51
N ILE A 169 -28.98 16.38 -28.38
CA ILE A 169 -28.30 15.66 -29.46
C ILE A 169 -29.28 15.38 -30.61
N ALA A 170 -30.50 14.94 -30.31
CA ALA A 170 -31.52 14.64 -31.33
C ALA A 170 -32.02 15.89 -32.08
N SER A 171 -32.14 17.03 -31.39
CA SER A 171 -32.53 18.32 -31.96
C SER A 171 -31.41 19.05 -32.70
N GLY A 172 -30.18 18.52 -32.69
CA GLY A 172 -29.02 19.15 -33.33
C GLY A 172 -28.50 20.40 -32.62
N GLY A 173 -28.96 20.69 -31.40
CA GLY A 173 -28.54 21.86 -30.62
C GLY A 173 -27.15 21.74 -29.99
N ASN A 174 -26.39 20.72 -30.33
CA ASN A 174 -25.08 20.42 -29.76
C ASN A 174 -24.06 20.38 -30.91
N GLU A 175 -23.42 21.53 -31.18
CA GLU A 175 -22.54 21.75 -32.34
C GLU A 175 -21.36 20.76 -32.43
N HIS A 176 -20.96 20.19 -31.29
CA HIS A 176 -19.86 19.24 -31.21
C HIS A 176 -20.26 17.79 -31.46
N PHE A 177 -21.54 17.47 -31.64
CA PHE A 177 -21.99 16.09 -31.90
C PHE A 177 -22.34 15.89 -33.37
N GLU A 178 -21.70 14.92 -34.01
CA GLU A 178 -22.01 14.54 -35.39
C GLU A 178 -22.98 13.34 -35.40
N VAL A 179 -24.21 13.58 -35.86
CA VAL A 179 -25.24 12.54 -35.99
C VAL A 179 -25.14 11.90 -37.38
N LYS A 180 -24.78 10.61 -37.46
CA LYS A 180 -24.71 9.88 -38.73
C LYS A 180 -26.10 9.42 -39.19
N LYS A 181 -26.29 9.27 -40.51
CA LYS A 181 -27.49 8.66 -41.12
C LYS A 181 -27.65 7.22 -40.59
N GLY A 182 -28.58 7.02 -39.65
CA GLY A 182 -28.79 5.76 -38.94
C GLY A 182 -28.97 5.90 -37.43
N GLY A 183 -28.96 7.12 -36.86
CA GLY A 183 -29.28 7.36 -35.45
C GLY A 183 -28.13 7.12 -34.47
N ARG A 184 -26.94 6.78 -34.96
CA ARG A 184 -25.71 6.76 -34.15
C ARG A 184 -25.04 8.13 -34.20
N TRP A 185 -24.85 8.74 -33.04
CA TRP A 185 -24.04 9.94 -32.88
C TRP A 185 -22.60 9.55 -32.51
N HIS A 186 -21.64 10.38 -32.91
CA HIS A 186 -20.30 10.34 -32.33
C HIS A 186 -19.91 11.73 -31.86
N LEU A 187 -19.17 11.77 -30.76
CA LEU A 187 -18.46 12.95 -30.33
C LEU A 187 -17.06 12.87 -30.98
N PRO A 188 -16.78 13.60 -32.08
CA PRO A 188 -15.42 13.71 -32.57
C PRO A 188 -14.52 14.21 -31.44
N TYR A 189 -13.45 13.47 -31.16
CA TYR A 189 -12.39 13.94 -30.29
C TYR A 189 -11.73 15.10 -31.02
N SER A 190 -12.21 16.32 -30.77
CA SER A 190 -11.41 17.49 -31.06
C SER A 190 -10.19 17.30 -30.19
N ARG A 191 -9.03 16.98 -30.79
CA ARG A 191 -7.78 17.34 -30.12
C ARG A 191 -8.00 18.80 -29.80
N VAL A 192 -8.10 19.15 -28.52
CA VAL A 192 -7.79 20.50 -28.12
C VAL A 192 -6.44 20.68 -28.80
N SER A 193 -6.42 21.48 -29.86
CA SER A 193 -5.17 22.06 -30.28
C SER A 193 -4.83 22.88 -29.06
N GLU A 194 -4.10 22.28 -28.12
CA GLU A 194 -3.20 23.07 -27.33
C GLU A 194 -2.48 23.87 -28.40
N GLU A 195 -2.76 25.17 -28.45
CA GLU A 195 -1.97 26.13 -29.21
C GLU A 195 -0.59 26.13 -28.52
N ILE A 196 0.14 25.00 -28.62
CA ILE A 196 1.54 24.88 -28.17
C ILE A 196 2.45 25.57 -29.20
N ASN A 197 1.89 26.10 -30.28
CA ASN A 197 2.58 27.13 -31.04
C ASN A 197 2.40 28.47 -30.32
N ASP A 198 3.13 28.61 -29.21
CA ASP A 198 3.55 29.94 -28.75
C ASP A 198 4.19 30.66 -29.96
N PRO A 199 3.84 31.92 -30.26
CA PRO A 199 4.45 32.71 -31.34
C PRO A 199 5.98 32.70 -31.31
N PHE A 200 6.58 32.42 -30.15
CA PHE A 200 7.99 32.15 -30.00
C PHE A 200 8.52 31.04 -30.94
N PHE A 201 7.80 29.92 -31.10
CA PHE A 201 8.26 28.79 -31.92
C PHE A 201 8.13 29.04 -33.43
N GLU A 202 7.33 30.04 -33.85
CA GLU A 202 7.30 30.48 -35.25
C GLU A 202 8.57 31.27 -35.65
N SER A 203 9.23 31.89 -34.67
CA SER A 203 10.48 32.64 -34.90
C SER A 203 11.72 31.76 -35.02
N LEU A 204 11.62 30.48 -34.64
CA LEU A 204 12.71 29.53 -34.73
C LEU A 204 12.77 28.91 -36.13
N SER A 205 13.96 28.88 -36.72
CA SER A 205 14.19 28.14 -37.96
C SER A 205 13.87 26.67 -37.73
N GLN A 206 12.86 26.14 -38.42
CA GLN A 206 12.56 24.71 -38.39
C GLN A 206 13.71 23.96 -39.05
N VAL A 207 14.41 23.15 -38.27
CA VAL A 207 15.49 22.28 -38.75
C VAL A 207 14.98 20.85 -38.74
N ASP A 208 15.23 20.11 -39.82
CA ASP A 208 14.91 18.70 -39.89
C ASP A 208 15.62 17.95 -38.74
N ILE A 209 14.86 17.12 -38.01
CA ILE A 209 15.37 16.26 -36.94
C ILE A 209 16.53 15.40 -37.44
N GLN A 210 16.54 15.01 -38.71
CA GLN A 210 17.65 14.27 -39.33
C GLN A 210 18.95 15.08 -39.33
N ALA A 211 18.90 16.38 -39.61
CA ALA A 211 20.06 17.25 -39.60
C ALA A 211 20.60 17.44 -38.17
N VAL A 212 19.71 17.54 -37.18
CA VAL A 212 20.09 17.58 -35.75
C VAL A 212 20.79 16.29 -35.35
N PHE A 213 20.23 15.13 -35.69
CA PHE A 213 20.86 13.84 -35.41
C PHE A 213 22.21 13.69 -36.12
N GLN A 214 22.35 14.10 -37.38
CA GLN A 214 23.62 14.08 -38.08
C GLN A 214 24.66 15.00 -37.42
N PHE A 215 24.25 16.19 -36.98
CA PHE A 215 25.13 17.12 -36.28
C PHE A 215 25.63 16.53 -34.95
N VAL A 216 24.73 15.97 -34.15
CA VAL A 216 25.07 15.32 -32.87
C VAL A 216 25.95 14.08 -33.12
N ASN A 217 25.67 13.29 -34.16
CA ASN A 217 26.50 12.14 -34.50
C ASN A 217 27.91 12.52 -34.94
N ARG A 218 28.08 13.61 -35.71
CA ARG A 218 29.42 14.08 -36.09
C ARG A 218 30.26 14.54 -34.89
N ARG A 219 29.63 15.06 -33.84
CA ARG A 219 30.34 15.57 -32.65
C ARG A 219 30.56 14.52 -31.58
N CYS A 220 29.58 13.66 -31.36
CA CYS A 220 29.55 12.76 -30.21
C CYS A 220 29.59 11.27 -30.60
N HIS A 221 29.59 10.96 -31.90
CA HIS A 221 29.58 9.58 -32.40
C HIS A 221 28.48 8.71 -31.77
N PHE A 222 27.34 9.33 -31.44
CA PHE A 222 26.33 8.71 -30.57
C PHE A 222 25.65 7.50 -31.25
N LEU A 223 25.61 7.44 -32.58
CA LEU A 223 25.05 6.29 -33.32
C LEU A 223 25.91 5.03 -33.22
N ASP A 224 27.19 5.14 -32.81
CA ASP A 224 28.07 3.98 -32.68
C ASP A 224 27.72 3.11 -31.47
N GLU A 225 27.06 3.67 -30.45
CA GLU A 225 26.55 2.94 -29.28
C GLU A 225 25.20 2.25 -29.55
N PHE A 226 24.50 2.60 -30.64
CA PHE A 226 23.26 1.92 -31.02
C PHE A 226 23.59 0.57 -31.66
N THR A 227 23.54 -0.47 -30.83
CA THR A 227 23.61 -1.85 -31.29
C THR A 227 22.32 -2.22 -32.01
N HIS A 228 22.39 -2.38 -33.34
CA HIS A 228 21.27 -2.80 -34.16
C HIS A 228 20.78 -4.19 -33.72
N ILE A 229 19.48 -4.31 -33.40
CA ILE A 229 18.85 -5.52 -32.83
C ILE A 229 19.03 -6.77 -33.73
N LEU A 230 19.30 -6.59 -35.03
CA LEU A 230 19.46 -7.70 -35.99
C LEU A 230 20.87 -8.33 -36.02
N HIS A 231 21.87 -7.82 -35.29
CA HIS A 231 23.17 -8.51 -35.18
C HIS A 231 23.09 -9.87 -34.48
N ARG A 232 21.95 -10.23 -33.88
CA ARG A 232 21.73 -11.57 -33.33
C ARG A 232 21.47 -12.63 -34.41
N TYR A 233 21.10 -12.25 -35.64
CA TYR A 233 20.83 -13.16 -36.75
C TYR A 233 21.14 -12.51 -38.11
N GLY A 234 22.40 -12.57 -38.56
CA GLY A 234 22.75 -12.31 -39.96
C GLY A 234 23.95 -11.38 -40.12
N GLY A 235 25.10 -11.95 -40.49
CA GLY A 235 26.26 -11.19 -40.90
C GLY A 235 25.97 -10.43 -42.20
N ARG A 236 25.90 -9.10 -42.12
CA ARG A 236 26.06 -8.23 -43.29
C ARG A 236 26.83 -6.99 -42.85
N ASN A 237 27.97 -6.76 -43.51
CA ASN A 237 28.82 -5.60 -43.29
C ASN A 237 28.07 -4.30 -43.58
N LYS A 238 28.47 -3.24 -42.86
CA LYS A 238 27.98 -1.86 -42.98
C LYS A 238 28.10 -1.39 -44.44
N ASP A 239 26.99 -1.29 -45.17
CA ASP A 239 26.94 -0.59 -46.46
C ASP A 239 26.95 0.92 -46.20
N ALA A 240 28.15 1.49 -46.16
CA ALA A 240 28.39 2.92 -46.14
C ALA A 240 28.33 3.49 -47.56
N THR A 241 27.19 3.40 -48.25
CA THR A 241 26.87 4.24 -49.43
C THR A 241 25.47 3.91 -49.95
N ARG A 242 24.48 4.73 -49.59
CA ARG A 242 23.29 4.91 -50.40
C ARG A 242 22.73 6.31 -50.20
N THR A 243 23.49 7.28 -50.71
CA THR A 243 23.04 8.64 -50.99
C THR A 243 23.42 8.95 -52.42
N ASN A 244 22.40 9.21 -53.24
CA ASN A 244 22.32 9.63 -54.66
C ASN A 244 21.31 8.70 -55.34
N ALA A 245 20.16 9.11 -55.85
CA ALA A 245 19.50 10.40 -56.14
C ALA A 245 18.05 10.05 -56.57
N PRO A 246 17.26 10.96 -57.17
CA PRO A 246 16.87 12.32 -56.79
C PRO A 246 15.57 12.37 -55.96
#